data_AF-A0A5K1GUT4-F1
#
_entry.id   AF-A0A5K1GUT4-F1
#
_cell.length_a   1.000
_cell.length_b   1.000
_cell.length_c   1.000
_cell.angle_alpha   90.00
_cell.angle_beta   90.00
_cell.angle_gamma   90.00
#
_symmetry.space_group_name_H-M   'P 1'
#
loop_
_entity.id
_entity.type
_entity.pdbx_description
1 polymer ?
#
loop_
_entity_poly.entity_id
_entity_poly.type
_entity_poly.pdbx_seq_one_letter_code
_entity_poly.pdbx_strand_id
1 'polypeptide(L)' 'MKILVPLPEPEARKAMFEELLPSSGDNELPYDVLVDRTEGYSGSDIRLVCKEAAMQPLRRLMTLLEQEGDSFGE' A
#
# COMPACT_ATOMS: atom_id res chain seq x y z
N MET A 1 -4.47 29.76 -8.09
CA MET A 1 -4.51 29.61 -6.62
C MET A 1 -3.75 28.34 -6.28
N LYS A 2 -2.56 28.43 -5.67
CA LYS A 2 -1.83 27.25 -5.20
C LYS A 2 -2.37 26.93 -3.81
N ILE A 3 -3.15 25.87 -3.68
CA ILE A 3 -3.58 25.38 -2.37
C ILE A 3 -2.34 24.70 -1.78
N LEU A 4 -1.72 25.35 -0.80
CA LEU A 4 -0.61 24.77 -0.07
C LEU A 4 -1.23 23.79 0.95
N VAL A 5 -1.27 22.51 0.60
CA VAL A 5 -1.66 21.46 1.56
C VAL A 5 -0.39 21.09 2.31
N PRO A 6 -0.31 21.34 3.63
CA PRO A 6 0.84 20.91 4.41
C PRO A 6 0.92 19.38 4.38
N LEU A 7 2.14 18.87 4.50
CA LEU A 7 2.36 17.43 4.58
C LEU A 7 1.74 16.90 5.90
N PRO A 8 1.13 15.71 5.88
CA PRO A 8 0.60 15.10 7.09
C PRO A 8 1.72 14.80 8.10
N GLU A 9 1.48 15.16 9.36
CA GLU A 9 2.32 14.79 10.50
C GLU A 9 2.40 13.26 10.66
N PRO A 10 3.44 12.72 11.32
CA PRO A 10 3.64 11.27 11.48
C PRO A 10 2.40 10.54 12.02
N GLU A 11 1.72 11.09 13.03
CA GLU A 11 0.49 10.55 13.60
C GLU A 11 -0.65 10.48 12.58
N ALA A 12 -0.77 11.51 11.73
CA ALA A 12 -1.78 11.53 10.66
C ALA A 12 -1.44 10.48 9.59
N ARG A 13 -0.15 10.30 9.25
CA ARG A 13 0.28 9.22 8.35
C ARG A 13 -0.06 7.85 8.92
N LYS A 14 0.16 7.64 10.23
CA LYS A 14 -0.18 6.39 10.91
C LYS A 14 -1.68 6.08 10.81
N ALA A 15 -2.52 7.05 11.15
CA ALA A 15 -3.97 6.92 11.03
C ALA A 15 -4.43 6.62 9.60
N MET A 16 -3.79 7.25 8.60
CA MET A 16 -4.05 6.93 7.19
C MET A 16 -3.70 5.49 6.84
N PHE A 17 -2.55 4.97 7.29
CA PHE A 17 -2.18 3.57 7.05
C PHE A 17 -3.15 2.60 7.74
N GLU A 18 -3.57 2.88 8.97
CA GLU A 18 -4.55 2.05 9.69
C GLU A 18 -5.92 2.04 8.98
N GLU A 19 -6.36 3.18 8.43
CA GLU A 19 -7.60 3.29 7.64
C GLU A 19 -7.49 2.54 6.30
N LEU A 20 -6.38 2.72 5.59
CA LEU A 20 -6.21 2.25 4.21
C LEU A 20 -5.77 0.80 4.11
N LEU A 21 -5.00 0.33 5.09
CA LEU A 21 -4.46 -1.02 5.19
C LEU A 21 -4.82 -1.61 6.55
N PRO A 22 -6.11 -1.90 6.81
CA PRO A 22 -6.50 -2.54 8.05
C PRO A 22 -5.81 -3.90 8.17
N SER A 23 -5.17 -4.13 9.33
CA SER A 23 -4.57 -5.42 9.67
C SER A 23 -5.64 -6.51 9.58
N SER A 24 -5.49 -7.39 8.59
CA SER A 24 -6.44 -8.46 8.33
C SER A 24 -5.91 -9.75 8.96
N GLY A 25 -6.50 -10.16 10.09
CA GLY A 25 -6.14 -11.39 10.80
C GLY A 25 -4.86 -11.28 11.63
N ASP A 26 -4.06 -12.35 11.64
CA ASP A 26 -2.83 -12.52 12.46
C ASP A 26 -1.61 -11.72 11.97
N ASN A 27 -1.70 -11.06 10.81
CA ASN A 27 -0.59 -10.26 10.27
C ASN A 27 -0.76 -8.80 10.68
N GLU A 28 -0.24 -8.46 11.86
CA GLU A 28 -0.10 -7.07 12.29
C GLU A 28 0.89 -6.35 11.38
N LEU A 29 0.46 -5.24 10.77
CA LEU A 29 1.32 -4.45 9.90
C LEU A 29 2.20 -3.53 10.74
N PRO A 30 3.50 -3.40 10.42
CA PRO A 30 4.41 -2.53 11.16
C PRO A 30 4.21 -1.05 10.78
N TYR A 31 3.12 -0.44 11.24
CA TYR A 31 2.74 0.94 10.89
C TYR A 31 3.83 1.95 11.23
N ASP A 32 4.55 1.78 12.34
CA ASP A 32 5.62 2.69 12.74
C ASP A 32 6.76 2.73 11.71
N VAL A 33 7.09 1.58 11.11
CA VAL A 33 8.09 1.49 10.04
C VAL A 33 7.58 2.14 8.75
N LEU A 34 6.28 2.00 8.45
CA LEU A 34 5.67 2.62 7.27
C LEU A 34 5.66 4.15 7.39
N VAL A 35 5.39 4.68 8.58
CA VAL A 35 5.37 6.13 8.85
C VAL A 35 6.75 6.75 8.74
N ASP A 36 7.78 6.06 9.23
CA ASP A 36 9.19 6.47 9.14
C ASP A 36 9.67 6.50 7.68
N ARG A 37 9.35 5.45 6.92
CA ARG A 37 9.70 5.35 5.49
C ARG A 37 8.91 6.26 4.56
N THR A 38 7.81 6.83 5.02
CA THR A 38 6.97 7.76 4.23
C THR A 38 7.05 9.19 4.74
N GLU A 39 8.15 9.55 5.39
CA GLU A 39 8.46 10.95 5.66
C GLU A 39 8.49 11.76 4.36
N GLY A 40 7.81 12.92 4.37
CA GLY A 40 7.71 13.78 3.19
C GLY A 40 6.56 13.45 2.23
N TYR A 41 5.83 12.35 2.44
CA TYR A 41 4.74 11.94 1.56
C TYR A 41 3.49 12.80 1.79
N SER A 42 2.82 13.19 0.72
CA SER A 42 1.50 13.79 0.82
C SER A 42 0.43 12.72 1.12
N GLY A 43 -0.74 13.14 1.62
CA GLY A 43 -1.85 12.21 1.84
C GLY A 43 -2.29 11.47 0.57
N SER A 44 -2.07 12.06 -0.62
CA SER A 44 -2.33 11.41 -1.90
C SER A 44 -1.30 10.32 -2.21
N ASP A 45 -0.03 10.56 -1.93
CA ASP A 45 1.04 9.57 -2.14
C ASP A 45 0.83 8.36 -1.23
N ILE A 46 0.47 8.58 0.04
CA ILE A 46 0.15 7.50 0.99
C ILE A 46 -1.02 6.65 0.47
N ARG A 47 -2.10 7.28 0.01
CA ARG A 47 -3.24 6.55 -0.58
C ARG A 47 -2.84 5.73 -1.80
N LEU A 48 -1.98 6.28 -2.67
CA LEU A 48 -1.53 5.57 -3.86
C LEU A 48 -0.70 4.35 -3.48
N VAL A 49 0.27 4.50 -2.58
CA VAL A 49 1.12 3.39 -2.10
C VAL A 49 0.27 2.30 -1.45
N CYS A 50 -0.67 2.64 -0.56
CA CYS A 50 -1.56 1.67 0.06
C CYS A 50 -2.40 0.91 -0.98
N LYS A 51 -2.92 1.63 -1.99
CA LYS A 51 -3.68 1.01 -3.07
C LYS A 51 -2.82 0.05 -3.89
N GLU A 52 -1.59 0.42 -4.21
CA GLU A 52 -0.67 -0.47 -4.92
C GLU A 52 -0.30 -1.71 -4.08
N ALA A 53 -0.04 -1.53 -2.79
CA ALA A 53 0.25 -2.62 -1.86
C ALA A 53 -0.92 -3.61 -1.76
N ALA A 54 -2.16 -3.12 -1.73
CA ALA A 54 -3.36 -3.98 -1.73
C ALA A 54 -3.56 -4.73 -3.05
N MET A 55 -3.06 -4.19 -4.18
CA MET A 55 -3.13 -4.84 -5.50
C MET A 55 -1.99 -5.85 -5.75
N GLN A 56 -0.91 -5.81 -4.96
CA GLN A 56 0.22 -6.72 -5.11
C GLN A 56 -0.16 -8.22 -5.04
N PRO A 57 -1.01 -8.69 -4.10
CA PRO A 57 -1.46 -10.08 -4.07
C PRO A 57 -2.21 -10.50 -5.34
N LEU A 58 -3.10 -9.63 -5.86
CA LEU A 58 -3.85 -9.90 -7.09
C LEU A 58 -2.93 -10.01 -8.30
N ARG A 59 -1.95 -9.10 -8.42
CA ARG A 59 -0.95 -9.15 -9.50
C ARG A 59 -0.14 -10.45 -9.44
N ARG A 60 0.31 -10.86 -8.25
CA ARG A 60 1.01 -12.14 -8.08
C ARG A 60 0.15 -13.34 -8.48
N LEU A 61 -1.12 -13.35 -8.08
CA LEU A 61 -2.05 -14.42 -8.45
C LEU A 61 -2.26 -14.50 -9.97
N MET A 62 -2.45 -13.35 -10.64
CA MET A 62 -2.59 -13.32 -12.10
C MET A 62 -1.36 -13.89 -12.80
N THR A 63 -0.16 -13.48 -12.39
CA THR A 63 1.09 -14.02 -12.95
C THR A 63 1.25 -15.52 -12.74
N LEU A 64 0.83 -16.05 -11.58
CA LEU A 64 0.85 -17.49 -11.32
C LEU A 64 -0.09 -18.27 -12.25
N LEU A 65 -1.29 -17.72 -12.50
CA LEU A 65 -2.27 -18.34 -13.40
C LEU A 65 -1.79 -18.35 -14.86
N GLU A 66 -1.10 -17.29 -15.30
CA GLU A 66 -0.50 -17.22 -16.63
C GLU A 66 0.62 -18.26 -16.81
N GLN A 67 1.46 -18.47 -15.78
CA GLN A 67 2.52 -19.48 -15.80
C GLN A 67 2.00 -20.92 -15.88
N GLU A 68 0.89 -21.22 -15.20
CA GLU A 68 0.24 -22.55 -15.26
C GLU A 68 -0.37 -22.81 -16.65
N GLY A 69 -0.87 -21.76 -17.33
CA GLY A 69 -1.46 -21.85 -18.66
C GLY A 69 -0.46 -22.15 -19.80
N ASP A 70 0.79 -21.71 -19.65
CA ASP A 70 1.86 -21.97 -20.63
C ASP A 70 2.43 -23.40 -20.51
N SER A 71 2.21 -24.06 -19.36
CA SER A 71 2.75 -25.39 -19.04
C SER A 71 2.03 -26.56 -19.73
N PHE A 72 0.86 -26.32 -20.32
CA PHE A 72 0.08 -27.31 -21.08
C PHE A 72 0.26 -27.19 -22.61
N GLY A 73 1.14 -26.28 -23.05
CA GLY A 73 1.43 -26.00 -24.45
C GLY A 73 2.74 -26.57 -24.95
N GLU A 74 3.11 -27.80 -24.61
CA GLU A 74 4.19 -28.54 -25.29
C GLU A 74 3.90 -30.05 -25.39
#